data_AF-A0A817LX76-F1
#
_entry.id   AF-A0A817LX76-F1
#
_cell.length_a   1.000
_cell.length_b   1.000
_cell.length_c   1.000
_cell.angle_alpha   90.00
_cell.angle_beta   90.00
_cell.angle_gamma   90.00
#
_symmetry.space_group_name_H-M   'P 1'
#
loop_
_entity.id
_entity.type
_entity.pdbx_description
1 polymer ?
#
loop_
_entity_poly.entity_id
_entity_poly.type
_entity_poly.pdbx_seq_one_letter_code
_entity_poly.pdbx_strand_id
1 'polypeptide(L)'
;MNLSHISIELCPKPILRPTAVCFSRKRHYVDIGHFWIALDSPHEFQNKCRTCSCVSNVHMPIDYILEYRAINNPSNYRLNDINDMLHRIYFASAEFSHFLIHGACSTKDDQFMLGLMQMIRTEKNICAKKESNQMNMQLIRELEKVQHEYEQRMHEVASNQDRKTLAIIYDQIKIIRSYSEIREQMIAIEQGQKEIMKQHEVVL
;
A
#
# COMPACT_ATOMS: atom_id res chain seq x y z
N MET A 1 -23.45 -4.48 19.05
CA MET A 1 -22.63 -5.71 19.01
C MET A 1 -21.32 -5.41 19.70
N ASN A 2 -20.98 -6.14 20.76
CA ASN A 2 -19.64 -6.11 21.34
C ASN A 2 -18.73 -6.86 20.37
N LEU A 3 -18.09 -6.15 19.45
CA LEU A 3 -16.97 -6.70 18.70
C LEU A 3 -15.88 -6.94 19.74
N SER A 4 -15.71 -8.19 20.18
CA SER A 4 -14.47 -8.61 20.81
C SER A 4 -13.33 -8.06 19.96
N HIS A 5 -12.38 -7.36 20.57
CA HIS A 5 -11.30 -6.64 19.88
C HIS A 5 -10.42 -7.61 19.07
N ILE A 6 -10.89 -8.01 17.89
CA ILE A 6 -10.12 -8.80 16.93
C ILE A 6 -9.42 -7.79 16.03
N SER A 7 -8.09 -7.81 16.05
CA SER A 7 -7.27 -7.07 15.09
C SER A 7 -6.69 -8.00 14.04
N ILE A 8 -6.30 -7.44 12.90
CA ILE A 8 -5.64 -8.18 11.83
C ILE A 8 -4.19 -7.74 11.81
N GLU A 9 -3.30 -8.70 12.06
CA GLU A 9 -1.87 -8.52 11.86
C GLU A 9 -1.53 -8.69 10.38
N LEU A 10 -0.77 -7.72 9.85
CA LEU A 10 -0.20 -7.77 8.52
C LEU A 10 1.22 -8.36 8.63
N CYS A 11 1.43 -9.53 8.05
CA CYS A 11 2.69 -10.26 8.07
C CYS A 11 3.34 -10.22 6.68
N PRO A 12 4.16 -9.21 6.36
CA PRO A 12 4.82 -9.11 5.07
C PRO A 12 5.90 -10.19 4.91
N LYS A 13 5.93 -10.82 3.74
CA LYS A 13 6.98 -11.74 3.33
C LYS A 13 7.74 -11.15 2.14
N PRO A 14 9.07 -11.02 2.21
CA PRO A 14 9.85 -10.44 1.12
C PRO A 14 9.74 -11.28 -0.14
N ILE A 15 9.72 -10.61 -1.28
CA ILE A 15 9.81 -11.26 -2.59
C ILE A 15 11.24 -11.15 -3.10
N LEU A 16 11.80 -12.26 -3.56
CA LEU A 16 13.21 -12.36 -3.99
C LEU A 16 13.41 -12.26 -5.51
N ARG A 17 12.33 -12.01 -6.26
CA ARG A 17 12.31 -11.92 -7.72
C ARG A 17 11.29 -10.89 -8.22
N PRO A 18 11.49 -10.23 -9.36
CA PRO A 18 10.50 -9.32 -9.94
C PRO A 18 9.13 -10.00 -10.12
N THR A 19 8.14 -9.52 -9.38
CA THR A 19 6.82 -10.15 -9.24
C THR A 19 5.75 -9.08 -9.30
N ALA A 20 4.59 -9.44 -9.88
CA ALA A 20 3.43 -8.59 -9.92
C ALA A 20 2.16 -9.35 -9.55
N VAL A 21 1.13 -8.60 -9.17
CA VAL A 21 -0.23 -9.14 -9.03
C VAL A 21 -1.09 -8.67 -10.18
N CYS A 22 -1.82 -9.59 -10.80
CA CYS A 22 -2.77 -9.26 -11.85
C CYS A 22 -4.16 -9.01 -11.27
N PHE A 23 -4.71 -7.81 -11.54
CA PHE A 23 -6.02 -7.42 -11.06
C PHE A 23 -7.20 -7.85 -11.93
N SER A 24 -6.93 -8.36 -13.13
CA SER A 24 -7.97 -8.94 -14.00
C SER A 24 -8.29 -10.40 -13.64
N ARG A 25 -7.46 -11.05 -12.82
CA ARG A 25 -7.66 -12.46 -12.45
C ARG A 25 -8.69 -12.61 -11.34
N LYS A 26 -9.36 -13.77 -11.34
CA LYS A 26 -10.20 -14.18 -10.22
C LYS A 26 -9.31 -14.31 -8.98
N ARG A 27 -9.58 -13.49 -7.96
CA ARG A 27 -8.91 -13.55 -6.67
C ARG A 27 -9.60 -14.53 -5.73
N HIS A 28 -8.82 -15.12 -4.84
CA HIS A 28 -9.32 -15.88 -3.71
C HIS A 28 -9.64 -14.93 -2.56
N TYR A 29 -10.73 -15.17 -1.85
CA TYR A 29 -11.18 -14.33 -0.73
C TYR A 29 -11.23 -15.17 0.53
N VAL A 30 -10.67 -14.64 1.62
CA VAL A 30 -10.68 -15.26 2.95
C VAL A 30 -11.34 -14.34 3.96
N ASP A 31 -12.02 -14.90 4.95
CA ASP A 31 -12.60 -14.14 6.06
C ASP A 31 -11.62 -14.17 7.24
N ILE A 32 -11.23 -12.99 7.72
CA ILE A 32 -10.26 -12.82 8.81
C ILE A 32 -10.79 -11.78 9.79
N GLY A 33 -11.08 -12.25 11.01
CA GLY A 33 -11.75 -11.46 12.04
C GLY A 33 -13.19 -11.14 11.63
N HIS A 34 -13.36 -10.07 10.86
CA HIS A 34 -14.64 -9.64 10.27
C HIS A 34 -14.49 -9.03 8.87
N PHE A 35 -13.29 -9.13 8.28
CA PHE A 35 -12.99 -8.60 6.96
C PHE A 35 -12.86 -9.73 5.96
N TRP A 36 -13.53 -9.60 4.83
CA TRP A 36 -13.13 -10.35 3.64
C TRP A 36 -11.89 -9.72 3.05
N ILE A 37 -10.86 -10.51 2.83
CA ILE A 37 -9.58 -10.07 2.27
C ILE A 37 -9.35 -10.79 0.96
N ALA A 38 -9.02 -10.04 -0.10
CA ALA A 38 -8.62 -10.60 -1.37
C ALA A 38 -7.13 -10.96 -1.33
N LEU A 39 -6.81 -12.25 -1.30
CA LEU A 39 -5.42 -12.70 -1.27
C LEU A 39 -4.72 -12.37 -2.59
N ASP A 40 -3.48 -11.89 -2.48
CA ASP A 40 -2.63 -11.70 -3.64
C ASP A 40 -2.25 -13.05 -4.24
N SER A 41 -2.24 -13.10 -5.56
CA SER A 41 -1.79 -14.25 -6.35
C SER A 41 -0.61 -13.79 -7.21
N PRO A 42 0.57 -13.66 -6.59
CA PRO A 42 1.75 -13.13 -7.27
C PRO A 42 2.25 -14.07 -8.36
N HIS A 43 2.79 -13.49 -9.42
CA HIS A 43 3.55 -14.25 -10.42
C HIS A 43 4.70 -13.43 -10.99
N GLU A 44 5.73 -14.13 -11.47
CA GLU A 44 6.89 -13.48 -12.09
C GLU A 44 6.46 -12.57 -13.23
N PHE A 45 6.92 -11.32 -13.18
CA PHE A 45 6.57 -10.29 -14.14
C PHE A 45 7.80 -9.45 -14.45
N GLN A 46 8.23 -9.50 -15.70
CA GLN A 46 9.28 -8.66 -16.25
C GLN A 46 8.62 -7.71 -17.27
N ASN A 47 8.78 -8.00 -18.57
CA ASN A 47 8.22 -7.19 -19.66
C ASN A 47 6.91 -7.78 -20.23
N LYS A 48 6.62 -9.05 -19.91
CA LYS A 48 5.40 -9.76 -20.32
C LYS A 48 4.96 -10.74 -19.23
N CYS A 49 3.66 -10.83 -19.01
CA CYS A 49 3.08 -11.87 -18.16
C CYS A 49 3.17 -13.21 -18.90
N ARG A 50 3.95 -14.18 -18.38
CA ARG A 50 3.94 -15.56 -18.92
C ARG A 50 2.85 -16.41 -18.29
N THR A 51 2.43 -16.02 -17.09
CA THR A 51 1.44 -16.75 -16.30
C THR A 51 0.04 -16.48 -16.81
N CYS A 52 -0.21 -15.30 -17.39
CA CYS A 52 -1.51 -14.78 -17.77
C CYS A 52 -1.50 -14.09 -19.14
N SER A 53 -2.61 -14.16 -19.86
CA SER A 53 -2.77 -13.47 -21.16
C SER A 53 -3.21 -12.02 -21.01
N CYS A 54 -3.06 -11.41 -19.83
CA CYS A 54 -3.51 -10.05 -19.56
C CYS A 54 -2.45 -9.03 -19.96
N VAL A 55 -2.89 -7.84 -20.37
CA VAL A 55 -2.04 -6.69 -20.72
C VAL A 55 -1.23 -6.19 -19.52
N SER A 56 -0.06 -5.59 -19.78
CA SER A 56 0.88 -5.19 -18.71
C SER A 56 0.28 -4.17 -17.73
N ASN A 57 -0.61 -3.29 -18.18
CA ASN A 57 -1.23 -2.25 -17.35
C ASN A 57 -2.24 -2.77 -16.30
N VAL A 58 -2.57 -4.06 -16.29
CA VAL A 58 -3.38 -4.67 -15.21
C VAL A 58 -2.53 -5.41 -14.18
N HIS A 59 -1.21 -5.27 -14.27
CA HIS A 59 -0.24 -5.82 -13.34
C HIS A 59 0.35 -4.72 -12.49
N MET A 60 0.38 -4.94 -11.19
CA MET A 60 1.07 -4.05 -10.26
C MET A 60 2.26 -4.79 -9.67
N PRO A 61 3.48 -4.26 -9.83
CA PRO A 61 4.65 -4.78 -9.15
C PRO A 61 4.43 -4.80 -7.63
N ILE A 62 4.98 -5.82 -6.97
CA ILE A 62 4.94 -5.92 -5.51
C ILE A 62 6.32 -6.31 -4.98
N ASP A 63 6.69 -5.73 -3.84
CA ASP A 63 7.97 -5.99 -3.17
C ASP A 63 7.85 -7.06 -2.07
N TYR A 64 6.63 -7.33 -1.61
CA TYR A 64 6.33 -8.31 -0.58
C TYR A 64 4.93 -8.90 -0.77
N ILE A 65 4.70 -10.08 -0.20
CA ILE A 65 3.39 -10.73 -0.10
C ILE A 65 2.86 -10.47 1.31
N LEU A 66 1.60 -10.04 1.43
CA LEU A 66 0.94 -9.94 2.72
C LEU A 66 0.27 -11.25 3.11
N GLU A 67 0.67 -11.77 4.27
CA GLU A 67 -0.11 -12.75 5.02
C GLU A 67 -0.89 -12.04 6.14
N TYR A 68 -1.99 -12.65 6.54
CA TYR A 68 -2.95 -12.04 7.46
C TYR A 68 -3.20 -12.99 8.62
N ARG A 69 -3.19 -12.47 9.85
CA ARG A 69 -3.48 -13.25 11.06
C ARG A 69 -4.46 -12.49 11.95
N ALA A 70 -5.48 -13.18 12.46
CA ALA A 70 -6.37 -12.59 13.46
C ALA A 70 -5.70 -12.65 14.85
N ILE A 71 -5.70 -11.52 15.55
CA ILE A 71 -5.20 -11.38 16.92
C ILE A 71 -6.38 -11.07 17.84
N ASN A 72 -6.55 -11.88 18.88
CA ASN A 72 -7.66 -11.76 19.84
C ASN A 72 -7.37 -10.79 21.01
N ASN A 73 -6.12 -10.33 21.15
CA ASN A 73 -5.67 -9.39 22.17
C ASN A 73 -4.74 -8.35 21.54
N PRO A 74 -5.27 -7.37 20.81
CA PRO A 74 -4.44 -6.34 20.21
C PRO A 74 -3.73 -5.52 21.28
N SER A 75 -2.53 -5.06 20.95
CA SER A 75 -1.86 -4.02 21.73
C SER A 75 -2.77 -2.80 21.87
N ASN A 76 -2.72 -2.18 23.06
CA ASN A 76 -3.48 -0.97 23.38
C ASN A 76 -2.94 0.24 22.60
N TYR A 77 -3.25 0.31 21.31
CA TYR A 77 -3.03 1.52 20.53
C TYR A 77 -4.12 2.54 20.87
N ARG A 78 -3.72 3.81 21.05
CA ARG A 78 -4.70 4.89 21.14
C ARG A 78 -5.12 5.25 19.72
N LEU A 79 -6.42 5.29 19.47
CA LEU A 79 -7.00 5.60 18.15
C LEU A 79 -6.44 6.91 17.57
N ASN A 80 -6.20 7.92 18.42
CA ASN A 80 -5.62 9.20 18.01
C ASN A 80 -4.21 9.05 17.44
N ASP A 81 -3.38 8.18 18.03
CA ASP A 81 -2.01 7.97 17.58
C ASP A 81 -1.99 7.34 16.17
N ILE A 82 -2.91 6.41 15.90
CA ILE A 82 -3.08 5.78 14.57
C ILE A 82 -3.55 6.81 13.53
N ASN A 83 -4.53 7.65 13.88
CA ASN A 83 -5.02 8.67 12.96
C ASN A 83 -3.92 9.68 12.61
N ASP A 84 -3.18 10.17 13.61
CA ASP A 84 -2.05 11.09 13.39
C ASP A 84 -0.96 10.45 12.53
N MET A 85 -0.67 9.16 12.76
CA MET A 85 0.26 8.39 11.93
C MET A 85 -0.22 8.32 10.47
N LEU A 86 -1.47 7.93 10.23
CA LEU A 86 -2.06 7.83 8.89
C LEU A 86 -2.05 9.18 8.17
N HIS A 87 -2.46 10.25 8.85
CA HIS A 87 -2.40 11.62 8.35
C HIS A 87 -0.99 11.98 7.90
N ARG A 88 0.02 11.72 8.73
CA ARG A 88 1.42 11.99 8.37
C ARG A 88 1.90 11.17 7.18
N ILE A 89 1.51 9.89 7.10
CA ILE A 89 1.91 9.02 5.99
C ILE A 89 1.39 9.59 4.67
N TYR A 90 0.09 9.85 4.54
CA TYR A 90 -0.43 10.28 3.24
C TYR A 90 -0.03 11.74 2.92
N PHE A 91 0.17 12.61 3.92
CA PHE A 91 0.73 13.96 3.71
C PHE A 91 2.15 13.90 3.14
N ALA A 92 3.02 13.09 3.74
CA ALA A 92 4.37 12.91 3.25
C ALA A 92 4.40 12.25 1.86
N SER A 93 3.50 11.29 1.61
CA SER A 93 3.33 10.69 0.29
C SER A 93 2.96 11.73 -0.78
N ALA A 94 2.04 12.66 -0.49
CA ALA A 94 1.67 13.72 -1.42
C ALA A 94 2.86 14.62 -1.76
N GLU A 95 3.63 15.01 -0.74
CA GLU A 95 4.83 15.84 -0.93
C GLU A 95 5.89 15.11 -1.76
N PHE A 96 6.09 13.82 -1.49
CA PHE A 96 7.02 12.98 -2.22
C PHE A 96 6.59 12.76 -3.66
N SER A 97 5.33 12.39 -3.90
CA SER A 97 4.77 12.22 -5.25
C SER A 97 4.87 13.51 -6.06
N HIS A 98 4.49 14.65 -5.50
CA HIS A 98 4.64 15.95 -6.17
C HIS A 98 6.11 16.24 -6.54
N PHE A 99 7.05 16.02 -5.62
CA PHE A 99 8.47 16.18 -5.90
C PHE A 99 8.96 15.25 -7.01
N LEU A 100 8.58 13.97 -6.99
CA LEU A 100 9.02 13.01 -8.01
C LEU A 100 8.46 13.32 -9.40
N ILE A 101 7.21 13.81 -9.48
CA ILE A 101 6.53 14.15 -10.74
C ILE A 101 7.04 15.48 -11.30
N HIS A 102 7.06 16.53 -10.48
CA HIS A 102 7.29 17.90 -10.95
C HIS A 102 8.69 18.44 -10.65
N GLY A 103 9.33 17.98 -9.58
CA GLY A 103 10.66 18.43 -9.16
C GLY A 103 11.79 17.66 -9.83
N ALA A 104 11.78 16.34 -9.68
CA ALA A 104 12.79 15.44 -10.22
C ALA A 104 12.48 14.92 -11.64
N CYS A 105 11.23 15.07 -12.12
CA CYS A 105 10.74 14.51 -13.39
C CYS A 105 11.05 13.01 -13.55
N SER A 106 11.03 12.28 -12.42
CA SER A 106 11.47 10.88 -12.33
C SER A 106 10.36 9.88 -12.66
N THR A 107 9.10 10.29 -12.53
CA THR A 107 7.91 9.50 -12.84
C THR A 107 6.83 10.42 -13.40
N LYS A 108 5.89 9.86 -14.17
CA LYS A 108 4.67 10.55 -14.61
C LYS A 108 3.46 10.23 -13.73
N ASP A 109 3.56 9.15 -12.95
CA ASP A 109 2.45 8.58 -12.20
C ASP A 109 2.68 8.70 -10.70
N ASP A 110 1.60 9.05 -9.99
CA ASP A 110 1.53 9.05 -8.53
C ASP A 110 1.28 7.63 -8.01
N GLN A 111 2.34 6.96 -7.58
CA GLN A 111 2.27 5.57 -7.12
C GLN A 111 1.41 5.39 -5.88
N PHE A 112 1.37 6.39 -4.99
CA PHE A 112 0.52 6.32 -3.79
C PHE A 112 -0.96 6.36 -4.18
N MET A 113 -1.35 7.29 -5.04
CA MET A 113 -2.73 7.41 -5.52
C MET A 113 -3.16 6.14 -6.27
N LEU A 114 -2.30 5.61 -7.16
CA LEU A 114 -2.59 4.37 -7.87
C LEU A 114 -2.84 3.21 -6.90
N GLY A 115 -2.00 3.07 -5.86
CA GLY A 115 -2.18 2.07 -4.80
C GLY A 115 -3.51 2.26 -4.05
N LEU A 116 -3.85 3.48 -3.68
CA LEU A 116 -5.09 3.81 -2.96
C LEU A 116 -6.34 3.51 -3.79
N MET A 117 -6.38 3.95 -5.05
CA MET A 117 -7.47 3.63 -5.97
C MET A 117 -7.64 2.12 -6.15
N GLN A 118 -6.53 1.39 -6.20
CA GLN A 118 -6.54 -0.06 -6.33
C GLN A 118 -7.05 -0.76 -5.06
N MET A 119 -6.72 -0.25 -3.86
CA MET A 119 -7.32 -0.72 -2.61
C MET A 119 -8.83 -0.52 -2.63
N ILE A 120 -9.32 0.69 -2.91
CA ILE A 120 -10.75 1.00 -2.99
C ILE A 120 -11.47 0.09 -3.99
N ARG A 121 -10.90 -0.09 -5.19
CA ARG A 121 -11.47 -0.97 -6.22
C ARG A 121 -11.54 -2.42 -5.74
N THR A 122 -10.52 -2.89 -5.04
CA THR A 122 -10.47 -4.27 -4.52
C THR A 122 -11.56 -4.48 -3.48
N GLU A 123 -11.74 -3.53 -2.57
CA GLU A 123 -12.80 -3.57 -1.56
C GLU A 123 -14.20 -3.51 -2.17
N LYS A 124 -14.43 -2.64 -3.16
CA LYS A 124 -15.70 -2.60 -3.91
C LYS A 124 -16.00 -3.95 -4.58
N ASN A 125 -14.99 -4.61 -5.14
CA ASN A 125 -15.14 -5.94 -5.73
C ASN A 125 -15.44 -7.03 -4.69
N ILE A 126 -14.92 -6.90 -3.46
CA ILE A 126 -15.24 -7.80 -2.35
C ILE A 126 -16.72 -7.64 -1.99
N CYS A 127 -17.18 -6.41 -1.73
CA CYS A 127 -18.57 -6.12 -1.36
C CYS A 127 -19.58 -6.55 -2.44
N ALA A 128 -19.21 -6.47 -3.73
CA ALA A 128 -20.05 -6.94 -4.82
C ALA A 128 -20.22 -8.48 -4.87
N LYS A 129 -19.28 -9.24 -4.30
CA LYS A 129 -19.27 -10.72 -4.32
C LYS A 129 -19.64 -11.35 -2.98
N LYS A 130 -19.46 -10.61 -1.89
CA LYS A 130 -19.72 -11.01 -0.51
C LYS A 130 -20.73 -10.02 0.05
N GLU A 131 -22.00 -10.28 -0.26
CA GLU A 131 -23.10 -9.39 0.10
C GLU A 131 -23.06 -9.03 1.59
N SER A 132 -23.30 -7.75 1.88
CA SER A 132 -23.54 -7.24 3.24
C SER A 132 -22.37 -7.31 4.24
N ASN A 133 -21.10 -7.41 3.83
CA ASN A 133 -19.99 -7.20 4.77
C ASN A 133 -19.89 -5.70 5.15
N GLN A 134 -20.39 -5.38 6.35
CA GLN A 134 -20.41 -4.01 6.89
C GLN A 134 -19.00 -3.44 7.12
N MET A 135 -18.03 -4.27 7.48
CA MET A 135 -16.66 -3.85 7.77
C MET A 135 -15.91 -3.42 6.50
N ASN A 136 -15.99 -4.21 5.42
CA ASN A 136 -15.42 -3.83 4.13
C ASN A 136 -16.13 -2.57 3.57
N MET A 137 -17.44 -2.42 3.77
CA MET A 137 -18.14 -1.18 3.40
C MET A 137 -17.69 0.04 4.21
N GLN A 138 -17.41 -0.12 5.51
CA GLN A 138 -16.86 0.96 6.33
C GLN A 138 -15.44 1.31 5.88
N LEU A 139 -14.60 0.31 5.61
CA LEU A 139 -13.24 0.51 5.09
C LEU A 139 -13.25 1.30 3.77
N ILE A 140 -14.16 1.00 2.84
CA ILE A 140 -14.30 1.77 1.60
C ILE A 140 -14.53 3.26 1.89
N ARG A 141 -15.42 3.59 2.82
CA ARG A 141 -15.73 5.00 3.14
C ARG A 141 -14.50 5.72 3.72
N GLU A 142 -13.76 5.07 4.60
CA GLU A 142 -12.53 5.63 5.16
C GLU A 142 -11.44 5.80 4.08
N LEU A 143 -11.30 4.83 3.18
CA LEU A 143 -10.35 4.93 2.05
C LEU A 143 -10.74 6.05 1.08
N GLU A 144 -12.02 6.24 0.78
CA GLU A 144 -12.51 7.34 -0.07
C GLU A 144 -12.30 8.71 0.61
N LYS A 145 -12.43 8.78 1.94
CA LYS A 145 -12.07 9.98 2.71
C LYS A 145 -10.57 10.28 2.61
N VAL A 146 -9.71 9.28 2.81
CA VAL A 146 -8.25 9.44 2.65
C VAL A 146 -7.90 9.85 1.22
N GLN A 147 -8.58 9.31 0.21
CA GLN A 147 -8.38 9.72 -1.18
C GLN A 147 -8.67 11.21 -1.37
N HIS A 148 -9.81 11.67 -0.85
CA HIS A 148 -10.20 13.07 -0.97
C HIS A 148 -9.21 14.00 -0.24
N GLU A 149 -8.79 13.65 0.97
CA GLU A 149 -7.81 14.43 1.75
C GLU A 149 -6.44 14.47 1.06
N TYR A 150 -6.02 13.36 0.44
CA TYR A 150 -4.79 13.30 -0.34
C TYR A 150 -4.86 14.19 -1.59
N GLU A 151 -5.97 14.18 -2.33
CA GLU A 151 -6.18 15.03 -3.51
C GLU A 151 -6.14 16.52 -3.13
N GLN A 152 -6.81 16.90 -2.04
CA GLN A 152 -6.73 18.25 -1.50
C GLN A 152 -5.28 18.63 -1.17
N ARG A 153 -4.55 17.73 -0.51
CA ARG A 153 -3.15 17.97 -0.16
C ARG A 153 -2.26 18.13 -1.38
N MET A 154 -2.44 17.32 -2.41
CA MET A 154 -1.71 17.45 -3.68
C MET A 154 -1.96 18.82 -4.33
N HIS A 155 -3.19 19.32 -4.30
CA HIS A 155 -3.49 20.68 -4.76
C HIS A 155 -2.81 21.77 -3.94
N GLU A 156 -2.82 21.64 -2.61
CA GLU A 156 -2.13 22.58 -1.72
C GLU A 156 -0.62 22.63 -2.00
N VAL A 157 0.02 21.46 -2.13
CA VAL A 157 1.45 21.35 -2.43
C VAL A 157 1.77 21.96 -3.79
N ALA A 158 0.91 21.75 -4.80
CA ALA A 158 1.09 22.36 -6.12
C ALA A 158 0.90 23.89 -6.10
N SER A 159 -0.01 24.41 -5.27
CA SER A 159 -0.28 25.85 -5.14
C SER A 159 0.78 26.59 -4.32
N ASN A 160 1.39 25.92 -3.34
CA ASN A 160 2.46 26.48 -2.53
C ASN A 160 3.76 26.35 -3.32
N GLN A 161 4.13 27.43 -4.03
CA GLN A 161 5.39 27.53 -4.79
C GLN A 161 6.66 27.42 -3.92
N ASP A 162 6.52 27.32 -2.60
CA ASP A 162 7.61 26.98 -1.71
C ASP A 162 8.16 25.60 -2.11
N ARG A 163 9.31 25.63 -2.78
CA ARG A 163 10.18 24.47 -2.97
C ARG A 163 10.51 23.94 -1.58
N LYS A 164 9.67 23.03 -1.07
CA LYS A 164 10.04 22.20 0.06
C LYS A 164 11.38 21.57 -0.28
N THR A 165 12.37 21.86 0.55
CA THR A 165 13.72 21.38 0.32
C THR A 165 13.71 19.86 0.45
N LEU A 166 14.56 19.19 -0.33
CA LEU A 166 14.79 17.75 -0.24
C LEU A 166 15.04 17.29 1.21
N ALA A 167 15.59 18.17 2.06
CA ALA A 167 15.75 17.95 3.50
C ALA A 167 14.43 17.67 4.23
N ILE A 168 13.36 18.42 3.95
CA ILE A 168 12.03 18.22 4.58
C ILE A 168 11.48 16.84 4.21
N ILE A 169 11.64 16.43 2.95
CA ILE A 169 11.21 15.12 2.47
C ILE A 169 11.97 14.01 3.21
N TYR A 170 13.30 14.13 3.36
CA TYR A 170 14.09 13.17 4.12
C TYR A 170 13.70 13.09 5.60
N ASP A 171 13.39 14.23 6.23
CA ASP A 171 12.91 14.24 7.61
C ASP A 171 11.57 13.52 7.75
N GLN A 172 10.63 13.72 6.81
CA GLN A 172 9.36 12.99 6.81
C GLN A 172 9.57 11.47 6.63
N ILE A 173 10.45 11.07 5.70
CA ILE A 173 10.79 9.64 5.51
C ILE A 173 11.37 9.05 6.79
N LYS A 174 12.24 9.78 7.50
CA LYS A 174 12.82 9.33 8.77
C LYS A 174 11.76 9.13 9.85
N ILE A 175 10.80 10.05 9.94
CA ILE A 175 9.67 9.94 10.88
C ILE A 175 8.81 8.72 10.53
N ILE A 176 8.44 8.56 9.25
CA ILE A 176 7.62 7.43 8.80
C ILE A 176 8.29 6.09 9.11
N ARG A 177 9.60 5.98 8.85
CA ARG A 177 10.39 4.77 9.18
C ARG A 177 10.44 4.43 10.67
N SER A 178 10.09 5.37 11.55
CA SER A 178 10.04 5.13 12.99
C SER A 178 8.73 4.49 13.48
N TYR A 179 7.69 4.44 12.63
CA TYR A 179 6.42 3.79 12.98
C TYR A 179 6.57 2.28 13.01
N SER A 180 6.23 1.68 14.15
CA SER A 180 6.24 0.24 14.37
C SER A 180 5.30 -0.53 13.42
N GLU A 181 4.21 0.10 13.03
CA GLU A 181 3.07 -0.45 12.30
C GLU A 181 3.41 -0.80 10.84
N ILE A 182 4.41 -0.12 10.28
CA ILE A 182 4.91 -0.38 8.92
C ILE A 182 6.33 -0.96 8.90
N ARG A 183 6.92 -1.17 10.09
CA ARG A 183 8.33 -1.55 10.24
C ARG A 183 8.64 -2.84 9.49
N GLU A 184 7.81 -3.86 9.64
CA GLU A 184 8.04 -5.16 9.01
C GLU A 184 7.91 -5.06 7.48
N GLN A 185 7.01 -4.21 6.97
CA GLN A 185 6.85 -3.95 5.54
C GLN A 185 8.10 -3.26 4.98
N MET A 186 8.62 -2.26 5.71
CA MET A 186 9.87 -1.58 5.32
C MET A 186 11.06 -2.56 5.31
N ILE A 187 11.17 -3.42 6.32
CA ILE A 187 12.22 -4.46 6.37
C ILE A 187 12.09 -5.42 5.17
N ALA A 188 10.87 -5.89 4.86
CA ALA A 188 10.64 -6.79 3.75
C ALA A 188 11.03 -6.17 2.40
N ILE A 189 10.68 -4.88 2.18
CA ILE A 189 11.07 -4.13 0.98
C ILE A 189 12.60 -4.03 0.88
N GLU A 190 13.28 -3.60 1.94
CA GLU A 190 14.73 -3.45 1.96
C GLU A 190 15.47 -4.77 1.70
N GLN A 191 14.98 -5.87 2.27
CA GLN A 191 15.52 -7.21 2.04
C GLN A 191 15.33 -7.65 0.60
N GLY A 192 14.12 -7.47 0.03
CA GLY A 192 13.83 -7.80 -1.36
C GLY A 192 14.72 -7.02 -2.33
N GLN A 193 14.84 -5.70 -2.13
CA GLN A 193 15.70 -4.83 -2.94
C GLN A 193 17.17 -5.28 -2.88
N LYS A 194 17.70 -5.54 -1.68
CA LYS A 194 19.08 -5.98 -1.50
C LYS A 194 19.37 -7.30 -2.22
N GLU A 195 18.43 -8.25 -2.19
CA GLU A 195 18.62 -9.54 -2.85
C GLU A 195 18.54 -9.43 -4.38
N ILE A 196 17.61 -8.61 -4.89
CA ILE A 196 17.53 -8.30 -6.32
C ILE A 196 18.83 -7.65 -6.80
N MET A 197 19.37 -6.68 -6.06
CA MET A 197 20.65 -6.03 -6.41
C MET A 197 21.80 -7.03 -6.50
N LYS A 198 21.98 -7.90 -5.50
CA LYS A 198 23.02 -8.94 -5.54
C LYS A 198 22.92 -9.85 -6.76
N GLN A 199 21.70 -10.25 -7.13
CA GLN A 199 21.49 -11.08 -8.32
C GLN A 199 21.93 -10.39 -9.62
N HIS A 200 21.89 -9.05 -9.68
CA HIS A 200 22.37 -8.30 -10.83
C HIS A 200 23.88 -8.05 -10.79
N GLU A 201 24.46 -7.91 -9.60
CA GLU A 201 25.92 -7.73 -9.41
C GLU A 201 26.72 -9.01 -9.73
N VAL A 202 26.14 -10.20 -9.52
CA VAL A 202 26.81 -11.49 -9.79
C VAL A 202 26.79 -11.86 -11.29
N VAL A 203 26.03 -11.13 -12.12
CA VAL A 203 25.87 -11.40 -13.56
C VAL A 203 26.75 -10.48 -14.43
N LEU A 204 27.60 -9.63 -13.81
CA LEU A 204 28.63 -8.82 -14.47
C LEU A 204 30.02 -9.43 -14.27
#